data_AF-A0AAD8WD32-F1
#
_entry.id   AF-A0AAD8WD32-F1
#
_cell.length_a   1.000
_cell.length_b   1.000
_cell.length_c   1.000
_cell.angle_alpha   90.00
_cell.angle_beta   90.00
_cell.angle_gamma   90.00
#
_symmetry.space_group_name_H-M   'P 1'
#
loop_
_entity.id
_entity.type
_entity.pdbx_description
1 polymer ?
#
loop_
_entity_poly.entity_id
_entity_poly.type
_entity_poly.pdbx_seq_one_letter_code
_entity_poly.pdbx_strand_id
1 'polypeptide(L)'
;MPPQPKECLPSIMGLMPCKDFLTNQSAPPPPYPGKCCDGLKSLLKDTPICLCHLDDGGFDQVLSAHMNIENFAALMVDICKSGGPADFGSCSGPVPPVRAPAPGAAS
;
A
#
# COMPACT_ATOMS: atom_id res chain seq x y z
N MET A 1 -5.21 20.67 -1.05
CA MET A 1 -5.21 19.20 -0.88
C MET A 1 -4.96 18.59 -2.24
N PRO A 2 -4.01 17.65 -2.40
CA PRO A 2 -3.87 16.92 -3.66
C PRO A 2 -5.21 16.25 -4.01
N PRO A 3 -5.54 16.13 -5.30
CA PRO A 3 -6.76 15.44 -5.71
C PRO A 3 -6.75 14.00 -5.18
N GLN A 4 -7.90 13.54 -4.67
CA GLN A 4 -8.08 12.15 -4.26
C GLN A 4 -7.82 11.23 -5.46
N PRO A 5 -7.15 10.07 -5.27
CA PRO A 5 -6.99 9.11 -6.35
C PRO A 5 -8.35 8.55 -6.77
N LYS A 6 -8.49 8.18 -8.05
CA LYS A 6 -9.73 7.54 -8.55
C LYS A 6 -9.85 6.08 -8.10
N GLU A 7 -8.71 5.44 -7.88
CA GLU A 7 -8.58 4.06 -7.44
C GLU A 7 -7.23 3.87 -6.73
N CYS A 8 -7.13 2.86 -5.87
CA CYS A 8 -5.94 2.59 -5.06
C CYS A 8 -5.00 1.52 -5.63
N LEU A 9 -5.42 0.77 -6.64
CA LEU A 9 -4.66 -0.34 -7.23
C LEU A 9 -3.25 0.08 -7.66
N PRO A 10 -3.04 1.18 -8.42
CA PRO A 10 -1.68 1.55 -8.87
C PRO A 10 -0.74 1.83 -7.70
N SER A 11 -1.24 2.46 -6.64
CA SER A 11 -0.47 2.76 -5.44
C SER A 11 -0.08 1.49 -4.68
N ILE A 12 -1.04 0.59 -4.47
CA ILE A 12 -0.80 -0.70 -3.79
C ILE A 12 0.16 -1.58 -4.61
N MET A 13 0.00 -1.59 -5.94
CA MET A 13 0.90 -2.33 -6.85
C MET A 13 2.36 -1.84 -6.79
N GLY A 14 2.61 -0.61 -6.33
CA GLY A 14 3.96 -0.11 -6.07
C GLY A 14 4.78 -0.97 -5.09
N LEU A 15 4.11 -1.75 -4.24
CA LEU A 15 4.74 -2.66 -3.27
C LEU A 15 5.03 -4.06 -3.83
N MET A 16 4.55 -4.40 -5.02
CA MET A 16 4.78 -5.72 -5.64
C MET A 16 6.26 -6.14 -5.71
N PRO A 17 7.24 -5.23 -5.93
CA PRO A 17 8.66 -5.62 -5.94
C PRO A 17 9.18 -6.20 -4.61
N CYS A 18 8.46 -6.01 -3.49
CA CYS A 18 8.79 -6.56 -2.17
C CYS A 18 7.65 -7.41 -1.57
N LYS A 19 6.72 -7.88 -2.42
CA LYS A 19 5.60 -8.75 -2.05
C LYS A 19 6.00 -9.88 -1.12
N ASP A 20 7.07 -10.62 -1.45
CA ASP A 20 7.43 -11.82 -0.70
C ASP A 20 7.82 -11.48 0.74
N PHE A 21 8.56 -10.39 0.94
CA PHE A 21 8.86 -9.86 2.26
C PHE A 21 7.58 -9.43 3.00
N LEU A 22 6.66 -8.75 2.30
CA LEU A 22 5.41 -8.27 2.88
C LEU A 22 4.40 -9.37 3.23
N THR A 23 4.56 -10.59 2.71
CA THR A 23 3.55 -11.66 2.83
C THR A 23 4.09 -12.94 3.44
N ASN A 24 5.41 -13.04 3.64
CA ASN A 24 6.05 -14.17 4.29
C ASN A 24 6.92 -13.68 5.46
N GLN A 25 6.52 -13.99 6.69
CA GLN A 25 7.24 -13.57 7.91
C GLN A 25 8.69 -14.07 7.96
N SER A 26 8.99 -15.19 7.28
CA SER A 26 10.34 -15.77 7.23
C SER A 26 11.19 -15.27 6.05
N ALA A 27 10.61 -14.46 5.14
CA ALA A 27 11.37 -13.93 4.02
C ALA A 27 12.38 -12.88 4.52
N PRO A 28 13.64 -12.93 4.06
CA PRO A 28 14.61 -11.89 4.38
C PRO A 28 14.19 -10.56 3.74
N PRO A 29 14.67 -9.41 4.27
CA PRO A 29 14.51 -8.12 3.62
C PRO A 29 14.97 -8.18 2.15
N PRO A 30 14.26 -7.48 1.24
CA PRO A 30 14.63 -7.48 -0.17
C PRO A 30 16.03 -6.86 -0.37
N PRO A 31 16.93 -7.51 -1.15
CA PRO A 31 18.32 -7.06 -1.30
C PRO A 31 18.45 -5.72 -2.04
N TYR A 32 17.46 -5.37 -2.86
CA TYR A 32 17.40 -4.11 -3.61
C TYR A 32 16.01 -3.48 -3.45
N PRO A 33 15.73 -2.82 -2.31
CA PRO A 33 14.38 -2.37 -2.01
C PRO A 33 13.97 -1.11 -2.78
N GLY A 34 14.86 -0.49 -3.57
CA GLY A 34 14.66 0.83 -4.20
C GLY A 34 13.28 1.04 -4.84
N LYS A 35 12.89 0.20 -5.80
CA LYS A 35 11.57 0.32 -6.46
C LYS A 35 10.39 0.12 -5.51
N CYS A 36 10.52 -0.78 -4.55
CA CYS A 36 9.50 -0.99 -3.51
C CYS A 36 9.42 0.22 -2.57
N CYS A 37 10.54 0.78 -2.15
CA CYS A 37 10.60 1.97 -1.32
C CYS A 37 10.06 3.21 -2.05
N ASP A 38 10.32 3.36 -3.35
CA ASP A 38 9.73 4.41 -4.16
C ASP A 38 8.20 4.28 -4.20
N GLY A 39 7.70 3.06 -4.41
CA GLY A 39 6.27 2.75 -4.35
C GLY A 39 5.66 3.07 -2.97
N LEU A 40 6.31 2.65 -1.90
CA LEU A 40 5.89 2.93 -0.52
C LEU A 40 5.86 4.42 -0.22
N LYS A 41 6.89 5.16 -0.63
CA LYS A 41 6.98 6.61 -0.45
C LYS A 41 5.87 7.33 -1.20
N SER A 42 5.55 6.91 -2.43
CA SER A 42 4.41 7.46 -3.16
C SER A 42 3.07 7.08 -2.55
N LEU A 43 2.92 5.87 -2.01
CA LEU A 43 1.72 5.48 -1.27
C LEU A 43 1.50 6.39 -0.05
N LEU A 44 2.53 6.58 0.78
CA LEU A 44 2.46 7.42 1.98
C LEU A 44 2.25 8.91 1.67
N LYS A 45 2.88 9.42 0.61
CA LYS A 45 2.88 10.86 0.31
C LYS A 45 1.74 11.28 -0.61
N ASP A 46 1.51 10.53 -1.67
CA ASP A 46 0.65 10.94 -2.78
C ASP A 46 -0.76 10.35 -2.63
N THR A 47 -0.89 9.18 -2.02
CA THR A 47 -2.16 8.46 -1.84
C THR A 47 -2.37 7.86 -0.44
N PRO A 48 -2.12 8.61 0.66
CA PRO A 48 -2.19 8.07 2.02
C PRO A 48 -3.56 7.50 2.39
N ILE A 49 -4.64 7.99 1.78
CA ILE A 49 -6.00 7.46 1.97
C ILE A 49 -6.14 5.99 1.56
N CYS A 50 -5.30 5.52 0.63
CA CYS A 50 -5.32 4.12 0.18
C CYS A 50 -4.78 3.16 1.25
N LEU A 51 -4.07 3.64 2.28
CA LEU A 51 -3.64 2.81 3.41
C LEU A 51 -4.82 2.31 4.25
N CYS A 52 -5.99 2.97 4.16
CA CYS A 52 -7.21 2.50 4.82
C CYS A 52 -7.68 1.13 4.34
N HIS A 53 -7.20 0.68 3.16
CA HIS A 53 -7.43 -0.68 2.67
C HIS A 53 -6.65 -1.77 3.40
N LEU A 54 -5.76 -1.42 4.33
CA LEU A 54 -5.09 -2.40 5.19
C LEU A 54 -6.10 -3.12 6.09
N ASP A 55 -7.14 -2.42 6.56
CA ASP A 55 -8.15 -2.97 7.47
C ASP A 55 -9.22 -3.81 6.75
N ASP A 56 -9.53 -3.49 5.50
CA ASP A 56 -10.57 -4.17 4.70
C ASP A 56 -10.04 -5.28 3.76
N GLY A 57 -8.73 -5.54 3.79
CA GLY A 57 -8.09 -6.60 3.00
C GLY A 57 -7.83 -6.24 1.54
N GLY A 58 -8.00 -4.98 1.14
CA GLY A 58 -7.69 -4.53 -0.21
C GLY A 58 -6.22 -4.77 -0.62
N PHE A 59 -5.28 -4.66 0.33
CA PHE A 59 -3.88 -5.03 0.08
C PHE A 59 -3.71 -6.53 -0.17
N ASP A 60 -4.39 -7.36 0.61
CA ASP A 60 -4.31 -8.82 0.49
C ASP A 60 -4.79 -9.28 -0.89
N GLN A 61 -5.83 -8.65 -1.41
CA GLN A 61 -6.33 -8.89 -2.77
C GLN A 61 -5.28 -8.58 -3.83
N VAL A 62 -4.56 -7.47 -3.70
CA VAL A 62 -3.56 -7.04 -4.70
C VAL A 62 -2.28 -7.89 -4.60
N LEU A 63 -1.81 -8.15 -3.38
CA LEU A 63 -0.62 -8.99 -3.14
C LEU A 63 -0.89 -10.48 -3.34
N SER A 64 -2.17 -10.87 -3.41
CA SER A 64 -2.65 -12.25 -3.47
C SER A 64 -2.19 -13.10 -2.28
N ALA A 65 -2.03 -12.47 -1.12
CA ALA A 65 -1.65 -13.08 0.15
C ALA A 65 -1.90 -12.10 1.30
N HIS A 66 -2.07 -12.61 2.52
CA HIS A 66 -2.21 -11.77 3.70
C HIS A 66 -0.95 -10.94 3.94
N MET A 67 -1.13 -9.63 4.07
CA MET A 67 -0.04 -8.74 4.44
C MET A 67 0.38 -8.99 5.88
N ASN A 68 1.69 -9.14 6.08
CA ASN A 68 2.29 -9.16 7.40
C ASN A 68 2.54 -7.72 7.86
N ILE A 69 1.77 -7.26 8.85
CA ILE A 69 1.83 -5.89 9.37
C ILE A 69 3.18 -5.58 10.03
N GLU A 70 3.84 -6.55 10.67
CA GLU A 70 5.17 -6.36 11.25
C GLU A 70 6.22 -6.07 10.17
N ASN A 71 6.20 -6.84 9.09
CA ASN A 71 7.09 -6.65 7.96
C ASN A 71 6.77 -5.35 7.21
N PHE A 72 5.49 -4.97 7.07
CA PHE A 72 5.11 -3.68 6.51
C PHE A 72 5.64 -2.51 7.37
N ALA A 73 5.54 -2.61 8.69
CA ALA A 73 6.10 -1.63 9.61
C ALA A 73 7.64 -1.54 9.51
N ALA A 74 8.33 -2.68 9.51
CA ALA A 74 9.79 -2.74 9.32
C ALA A 74 10.21 -2.17 7.95
N LEU A 75 9.41 -2.39 6.90
CA LEU A 75 9.65 -1.82 5.59
C LEU A 75 9.61 -0.28 5.64
N MET A 76 8.59 0.29 6.29
CA MET A 76 8.44 1.75 6.43
C MET A 76 9.57 2.38 7.25
N VAL A 77 9.87 1.82 8.43
CA VAL A 77 10.72 2.45 9.43
C VAL A 77 12.20 2.12 9.23
N ASP A 78 12.53 0.85 8.99
CA ASP A 78 13.92 0.38 9.05
C ASP A 78 14.55 0.26 7.65
N ILE A 79 13.81 -0.31 6.69
CA ILE A 79 14.34 -0.63 5.36
C ILE A 79 14.30 0.60 4.45
N CYS A 80 13.12 1.19 4.27
CA CYS A 80 12.91 2.30 3.34
C CYS A 80 13.01 3.67 4.01
N LYS A 81 12.95 3.74 5.35
CA LYS A 81 12.98 4.99 6.14
C LYS A 81 12.06 6.07 5.57
N SER A 82 10.88 5.63 5.15
CA SER A 82 9.93 6.42 4.35
C SER A 82 8.85 7.07 5.22
N GLY A 83 8.75 6.69 6.48
CA GLY A 83 7.78 7.23 7.43
C GLY A 83 7.66 6.39 8.70
N GLY A 84 6.61 6.65 9.47
CA GLY A 84 6.19 5.92 10.65
C GLY A 84 4.67 5.99 10.87
N PRO A 85 4.18 5.58 12.05
CA PRO A 85 2.74 5.49 12.33
C PRO A 85 1.95 6.80 12.13
N ALA A 86 2.62 7.96 12.19
CA ALA A 86 1.99 9.26 11.95
C ALA A 86 1.71 9.56 10.46
N ASP A 87 2.33 8.81 9.55
CA ASP A 87 2.14 8.96 8.10
C ASP A 87 0.90 8.19 7.59
N PHE A 88 0.26 7.40 8.45
CA PHE A 88 -1.07 6.87 8.18
C PHE A 88 -2.05 8.03 8.14
N GLY A 89 -2.50 8.36 6.93
CA GLY A 89 -3.51 9.38 6.73
C GLY A 89 -4.79 9.05 7.50
N SER A 90 -5.57 10.07 7.84
CA SER A 90 -6.89 9.84 8.42
C SER A 90 -7.81 9.16 7.40
N CYS A 91 -8.44 8.05 7.80
CA CYS A 91 -9.52 7.40 7.04
C CYS A 91 -10.86 8.14 7.14
N SER A 92 -10.84 9.41 7.54
CA SER A 92 -12.02 10.28 7.61
C SER A 92 -12.34 10.84 6.21
N GLY A 93 -13.04 10.03 5.41
CA GLY A 93 -13.48 10.41 4.08
C GLY A 93 -13.83 9.21 3.22
N PRO A 94 -14.41 9.42 2.02
CA PRO A 94 -14.63 8.34 1.08
C PRO A 94 -13.27 7.77 0.63
N VAL A 95 -13.00 6.53 1.01
CA VAL A 95 -11.83 5.77 0.53
C VAL A 95 -12.13 5.34 -0.92
N PRO A 96 -11.31 5.75 -1.90
CA PRO A 96 -11.46 5.30 -3.29
C PRO A 96 -11.33 3.79 -3.36
N PRO A 97 -12.06 3.10 -4.26
CA PRO A 97 -11.97 1.64 -4.33
C PRO A 97 -10.57 1.18 -4.74
N VAL A 98 -10.20 -0.05 -4.38
CA VAL A 98 -8.96 -0.68 -4.89
C VAL A 98 -8.93 -0.63 -6.41
N ARG A 99 -9.98 -1.08 -7.09
CA ARG A 99 -10.11 -0.97 -8.55
C ARG A 99 -11.27 -0.07 -8.90
N ALA A 100 -11.08 0.83 -9.85
CA ALA A 100 -12.17 1.58 -10.43
C ALA A 100 -13.20 0.61 -11.04
N PRO A 101 -14.51 0.87 -10.89
CA PRO A 101 -15.52 0.13 -11.62
C PRO A 101 -15.24 0.25 -13.12
N ALA A 102 -15.44 -0.86 -13.85
CA ALA A 102 -15.38 -0.80 -15.31
C ALA A 102 -16.38 0.27 -15.81
N PRO A 103 -16.01 1.10 -16.80
CA PRO A 103 -16.96 2.02 -17.41
C PRO A 103 -18.17 1.22 -17.92
N GLY A 104 -19.34 1.41 -17.30
CA GLY A 104 -20.58 0.70 -17.66
C GLY A 104 -21.18 -0.23 -16.59
N ALA A 105 -20.58 -0.35 -15.40
CA ALA A 105 -21.13 -1.20 -14.32
C ALA A 105 -22.30 -0.57 -13.53
N ALA A 106 -22.79 0.61 -13.92
CA ALA A 106 -24.04 1.16 -13.42
C ALA A 106 -25.15 0.76 -14.40
N SER A 107 -25.89 -0.30 -14.07
CA SER A 107 -27.16 -0.68 -14.71
C SER A 107 -28.32 -0.35 -13.78
#